data_AF-A0A3N5L8Z4-F1
#
_entry.id   AF-A0A3N5L8Z4-F1
#
_cell.length_a   1.000
_cell.length_b   1.000
_cell.length_c   1.000
_cell.angle_alpha   90.00
_cell.angle_beta   90.00
_cell.angle_gamma   90.00
#
_symmetry.space_group_name_H-M   'P 1'
#
loop_
_entity.id
_entity.type
_entity.pdbx_description
1 polymer ?
#
loop_
_entity_poly.entity_id
_entity_poly.type
_entity_poly.pdbx_seq_one_letter_code
_entity_poly.pdbx_strand_id
1 'polypeptide(L)'
;MPSFRVSSRANRILEHHRMRGRSYPAQKYWERLYLMLEEEAEKRGKTPPPPPLTHALDHEPDEADKIDRLREQLAWAERNNLLHRIQMFFDAMPPSGWNRLER
;
A
#
# COMPACT_ATOMS: atom_id res chain seq x y z
N MET A 1 2.47 -4.59 -19.06
CA MET A 1 2.42 -4.21 -17.64
C MET A 1 3.75 -4.60 -17.00
N PRO A 2 4.60 -3.66 -16.54
CA PRO A 2 5.81 -4.04 -15.82
C PRO A 2 5.40 -4.79 -14.56
N SER A 3 5.82 -6.05 -14.44
CA SER A 3 5.60 -6.88 -13.26
C SER A 3 6.38 -6.28 -12.10
N PHE A 4 5.69 -5.50 -11.25
CA PHE A 4 6.24 -4.97 -10.01
C PHE A 4 6.43 -6.13 -9.04
N ARG A 5 7.54 -6.86 -9.20
CA ARG A 5 7.91 -7.95 -8.30
C ARG A 5 8.25 -7.32 -6.95
N VAL A 6 7.31 -7.41 -6.01
CA VAL A 6 7.49 -7.01 -4.61
C VAL A 6 8.66 -7.81 -4.05
N SER A 7 9.71 -7.14 -3.54
CA SER A 7 10.83 -7.90 -2.98
C SER A 7 10.43 -8.51 -1.62
N SER A 8 11.21 -9.48 -1.17
CA SER A 8 10.93 -10.26 0.04
C SER A 8 10.72 -9.41 1.30
N ARG A 9 11.25 -8.19 1.37
CA ARG A 9 11.02 -7.26 2.49
C ARG A 9 9.61 -6.69 2.50
N ALA A 10 9.16 -6.10 1.40
CA ALA A 10 7.81 -5.58 1.29
C ALA A 10 6.74 -6.66 1.49
N ASN A 11 6.98 -7.87 0.96
CA ASN A 11 6.09 -9.01 1.22
C ASN A 11 6.06 -9.40 2.70
N ARG A 12 7.20 -9.40 3.40
CA ARG A 12 7.23 -9.68 4.86
C ARG A 12 6.39 -8.70 5.67
N ILE A 13 6.36 -7.42 5.29
CA ILE A 13 5.51 -6.41 5.96
C ILE A 13 4.04 -6.80 5.79
N LEU A 14 3.62 -7.07 4.55
CA LEU A 14 2.26 -7.49 4.25
C LEU A 14 1.89 -8.80 4.93
N GLU A 15 2.77 -9.80 4.92
CA GLU A 15 2.56 -11.09 5.58
C GLU A 15 2.43 -10.96 7.10
N HIS A 16 3.25 -10.10 7.73
CA HIS A 16 3.15 -9.83 9.17
C HIS A 16 1.77 -9.27 9.56
N HIS A 17 1.22 -8.36 8.75
CA HIS A 17 -0.12 -7.83 8.97
C HIS A 17 -1.23 -8.83 8.58
N ARG A 18 -1.03 -9.60 7.51
CA ARG A 18 -1.95 -10.65 7.08
C ARG A 18 -2.11 -11.77 8.11
N MET A 19 -1.02 -12.17 8.79
CA MET A 19 -1.09 -13.12 9.92
C MET A 19 -1.92 -12.60 11.09
N ARG A 20 -2.11 -11.27 11.20
CA ARG A 20 -2.98 -10.62 12.20
C ARG A 20 -4.40 -10.38 11.67
N GLY A 21 -4.77 -10.96 10.53
CA GLY A 21 -6.08 -10.80 9.90
C GLY A 21 -6.29 -9.45 9.21
N ARG A 22 -5.21 -8.73 8.86
CA ARG A 22 -5.24 -7.42 8.22
C ARG A 22 -4.84 -7.54 6.75
N SER A 23 -5.68 -7.10 5.82
CA SER A 23 -5.46 -7.28 4.38
C SER A 23 -4.83 -6.05 3.75
N TYR A 24 -5.58 -4.95 3.74
CA TYR A 24 -5.23 -3.68 3.13
C TYR A 24 -5.73 -2.55 4.04
N PRO A 25 -5.08 -1.38 4.03
CA PRO A 25 -5.52 -0.25 4.82
C PRO A 25 -6.92 0.22 4.37
N ALA A 26 -7.70 0.77 5.29
CA ALA A 26 -8.97 1.40 4.99
C ALA A 26 -8.75 2.63 4.11
N GLN A 27 -9.74 2.98 3.28
CA GLN A 27 -9.62 4.02 2.25
C GLN A 27 -8.97 5.30 2.78
N LYS A 28 -9.46 5.84 3.90
CA LYS A 28 -8.92 7.04 4.56
C LYS A 28 -7.43 6.94 4.90
N TYR A 29 -6.97 5.77 5.34
CA TYR A 29 -5.57 5.54 5.67
C TYR A 29 -4.73 5.27 4.42
N TRP A 30 -5.34 4.68 3.39
CA TRP A 30 -4.70 4.43 2.12
C TRP A 30 -4.45 5.73 1.35
N GLU A 31 -5.41 6.66 1.35
CA GLU A 31 -5.23 8.00 0.81
C GLU A 31 -4.09 8.75 1.54
N ARG A 32 -4.01 8.63 2.87
CA ARG A 32 -2.90 9.18 3.65
C ARG A 32 -1.55 8.55 3.31
N LEU A 33 -1.51 7.23 3.11
CA LEU A 33 -0.31 6.54 2.66
C LEU A 33 0.13 7.07 1.30
N TYR A 34 -0.82 7.23 0.37
CA TYR A 34 -0.56 7.76 -0.96
C TYR A 34 0.00 9.18 -0.92
N LEU A 35 -0.65 10.10 -0.21
CA LEU A 35 -0.19 11.49 -0.05
C LEU A 35 1.22 11.56 0.56
N MET A 36 1.52 10.71 1.55
CA MET A 36 2.87 10.63 2.12
C MET A 36 3.91 10.19 1.09
N LEU A 37 3.58 9.21 0.24
CA LEU A 37 4.48 8.72 -0.79
C LEU A 37 4.61 9.72 -1.96
N GLU A 38 3.53 10.41 -2.32
CA GLU A 38 3.51 11.48 -3.31
C GLU A 38 4.38 12.66 -2.86
N GLU A 39 4.25 13.10 -1.61
CA GLU A 39 5.10 14.15 -1.05
C GLU A 39 6.59 13.76 -1.09
N GLU A 40 6.91 12.51 -0.76
CA GLU A 40 8.28 12.00 -0.88
C GLU A 40 8.75 11.86 -2.33
N ALA A 41 7.85 11.58 -3.27
CA ALA A 41 8.14 11.55 -4.69
C ALA A 41 8.49 12.94 -5.20
N GLU A 42 7.67 13.94 -4.87
CA GLU A 42 7.85 15.34 -5.26
C GLU A 42 9.16 15.91 -4.70
N LYS A 43 9.42 15.70 -3.41
CA LYS A 43 10.68 16.11 -2.75
C LYS A 43 11.92 15.53 -3.42
N ARG A 44 11.82 14.36 -4.04
CA ARG A 44 12.93 13.64 -4.68
C ARG A 44 12.93 13.76 -6.20
N GLY A 45 11.98 14.50 -6.79
CA GLY A 45 11.80 14.59 -8.25
C GLY A 45 11.52 13.23 -8.90
N LYS A 46 10.82 12.33 -8.21
CA LYS A 46 10.44 10.99 -8.69
C LYS A 46 9.00 10.99 -9.16
N THR A 47 8.68 10.08 -10.09
CA THR A 47 7.29 9.83 -10.49
C THR A 47 6.51 9.32 -9.28
N PRO A 48 5.32 9.86 -8.99
CA PRO A 48 4.51 9.43 -7.85
C PRO A 48 4.12 7.95 -7.97
N PRO A 49 3.84 7.27 -6.84
CA PRO A 49 3.32 5.91 -6.86
C PRO A 49 1.95 5.84 -7.57
N PRO A 50 1.47 4.64 -7.93
CA PRO A 50 0.10 4.50 -8.41
C PRO A 50 -0.91 4.93 -7.32
N PRO A 51 -2.00 5.62 -7.68
CA PRO A 51 -3.03 6.03 -6.73
C PRO A 51 -3.76 4.82 -6.13
N PRO A 52 -4.35 4.96 -4.92
CA PRO A 52 -5.20 3.93 -4.36
C PRO A 52 -6.39 3.66 -5.27
N LEU A 53 -6.88 2.43 -5.29
CA LEU A 53 -8.10 2.08 -6.02
C LEU A 53 -9.31 2.68 -5.29
N THR A 54 -9.65 3.93 -5.60
CA THR A 54 -10.96 4.51 -5.33
C THR A 54 -11.96 3.88 -6.28
N HIS A 55 -13.19 3.57 -5.82
CA HIS A 55 -14.28 3.03 -6.64
C HIS A 55 -14.25 3.62 -8.06
N ALA A 56 -13.79 2.84 -9.03
CA ALA A 56 -13.73 3.26 -10.42
C ALA A 56 -15.14 3.10 -11.01
N LEU A 57 -15.52 4.01 -11.89
CA LEU A 57 -16.88 4.09 -12.45
C LEU A 57 -17.28 2.84 -13.27
N ASP A 58 -16.32 2.03 -13.71
CA ASP A 58 -16.53 0.86 -14.58
C ASP A 58 -16.53 -0.50 -13.87
N HIS A 59 -15.90 -0.60 -12.69
CA HIS A 59 -15.86 -1.86 -11.93
C HIS A 59 -15.51 -1.58 -10.46
N GLU A 60 -16.23 -2.18 -9.53
CA GLU A 60 -15.80 -2.20 -8.14
C GLU A 60 -14.53 -3.07 -8.05
N PRO A 61 -13.41 -2.53 -7.56
CA PRO A 61 -12.18 -3.31 -7.44
C PRO A 61 -12.34 -4.37 -6.36
N ASP A 62 -12.07 -5.62 -6.72
CA ASP A 62 -12.07 -6.74 -5.79
C ASP A 62 -10.95 -6.58 -4.74
N GLU A 63 -11.04 -7.35 -3.66
CA GLU A 63 -9.98 -7.38 -2.65
C GLU A 63 -8.62 -7.77 -3.24
N ALA A 64 -8.62 -8.63 -4.25
CA ALA A 64 -7.40 -9.03 -4.96
C ALA A 64 -6.75 -7.84 -5.67
N ASP A 65 -7.52 -7.01 -6.38
CA ASP A 65 -7.01 -5.80 -7.04
C ASP A 65 -6.48 -4.79 -6.03
N LYS A 66 -7.16 -4.65 -4.90
CA LYS A 66 -6.71 -3.79 -3.78
C LYS A 66 -5.36 -4.27 -3.25
N ILE A 67 -5.22 -5.57 -3.00
CA ILE A 67 -3.95 -6.15 -2.54
C ILE A 67 -2.85 -5.96 -3.58
N ASP A 68 -3.15 -6.13 -4.88
CA ASP A 68 -2.18 -5.93 -5.96
C ASP A 68 -1.74 -4.46 -6.06
N ARG A 69 -2.68 -3.51 -5.98
CA ARG A 69 -2.37 -2.07 -5.96
C ARG A 69 -1.49 -1.70 -4.76
N LEU A 70 -1.79 -2.24 -3.59
CA LEU A 70 -0.99 -2.02 -2.38
C LEU A 70 0.43 -2.55 -2.58
N ARG A 71 0.55 -3.75 -3.16
CA ARG A 71 1.84 -4.36 -3.51
C ARG A 71 2.66 -3.50 -4.46
N GLU A 72 2.04 -2.92 -5.49
CA GLU A 72 2.70 -2.00 -6.41
C GLU A 72 3.22 -0.75 -5.69
N GLN A 73 2.43 -0.15 -4.79
CA GLN A 73 2.87 0.99 -3.99
C GLN A 73 4.05 0.65 -3.07
N LEU A 74 4.03 -0.53 -2.44
CA LEU A 74 5.16 -1.00 -1.63
C LEU A 74 6.41 -1.26 -2.48
N ALA A 75 6.26 -1.82 -3.68
CA ALA A 75 7.37 -2.02 -4.61
C ALA A 75 7.96 -0.67 -5.07
N TRP A 76 7.11 0.33 -5.32
CA TRP A 76 7.56 1.70 -5.60
C TRP A 76 8.32 2.29 -4.41
N ALA A 77 7.80 2.15 -3.20
CA ALA A 77 8.45 2.65 -2.00
C ALA A 77 9.78 1.97 -1.72
N GLU A 78 9.88 0.66 -1.97
CA GLU A 78 11.14 -0.08 -1.87
C GLU A 78 12.20 0.45 -2.83
N ARG A 79 11.85 0.63 -4.11
CA ARG A 79 12.77 1.21 -5.12
C ARG A 79 13.23 2.62 -4.73
N ASN A 80 12.45 3.33 -3.95
CA ASN A 80 12.76 4.69 -3.47
C ASN A 80 13.32 4.73 -2.04
N ASN A 81 13.66 3.59 -1.42
CA ASN A 81 14.14 3.50 -0.03
C ASN A 81 13.17 4.09 1.02
N LEU A 82 11.87 3.99 0.77
CA LEU A 82 10.78 4.49 1.62
C LEU A 82 10.08 3.38 2.42
N LEU A 83 10.54 2.14 2.35
CA LEU A 83 9.95 1.01 3.09
C LEU A 83 9.91 1.24 4.60
N HIS A 84 10.94 1.86 5.16
CA HIS A 84 10.97 2.18 6.59
C HIS A 84 9.82 3.14 6.98
N ARG A 85 9.50 4.09 6.11
CA ARG A 85 8.40 5.04 6.32
C ARG A 85 7.04 4.36 6.23
N ILE A 86 6.86 3.42 5.30
CA ILE A 86 5.67 2.56 5.24
C ILE A 86 5.55 1.74 6.51
N GLN A 87 6.65 1.12 6.98
CA GLN A 87 6.64 0.34 8.21
C GLN A 87 6.17 1.18 9.40
N MET A 88 6.74 2.38 9.59
CA MET A 88 6.31 3.30 10.66
C MET A 88 4.84 3.70 10.51
N PHE A 89 4.38 3.97 9.29
CA PHE A 89 2.98 4.31 9.02
C PHE A 89 2.03 3.16 9.38
N PHE A 90 2.39 1.92 9.05
CA PHE A 90 1.61 0.73 9.40
C PHE A 90 1.64 0.41 10.89
N ASP A 91 2.75 0.66 11.58
CA ASP A 91 2.86 0.52 13.03
C ASP A 91 2.00 1.54 13.79
N ALA A 92 1.97 2.79 13.29
CA ALA A 92 1.15 3.86 13.85
C ALA A 92 -0.35 3.70 13.55
N MET A 93 -0.73 2.82 12.61
CA MET A 93 -2.12 2.64 12.20
C MET A 93 -2.90 1.79 13.21
N PRO A 94 -4.04 2.29 13.74
CA PRO A 94 -4.86 1.50 14.64
C PRO A 94 -5.45 0.28 13.90
N PRO A 95 -5.80 -0.81 14.62
CA PRO A 95 -6.41 -1.99 14.01
C PRO A 95 -7.69 -1.70 13.22
N SER A 96 -8.45 -0.67 13.61
CA SER A 96 -9.65 -0.18 12.90
C SER A 96 -9.34 0.51 11.57
N GLY A 97 -8.09 0.88 11.33
CA GLY A 97 -7.62 1.40 10.06
C GLY A 97 -7.28 0.33 9.04
N TRP A 98 -7.43 -0.95 9.38
CA TRP A 98 -7.19 -2.08 8.50
C TRP A 98 -8.50 -2.76 8.13
N ASN A 99 -8.65 -3.10 6.86
CA ASN A 99 -9.69 -4.04 6.43
C ASN A 99 -9.30 -5.45 6.84
N ARG A 100 -10.30 -6.21 7.30
CA ARG A 100 -10.11 -7.61 7.64
C ARG A 100 -10.04 -8.44 6.37
N LEU A 101 -9.31 -9.55 6.43
CA LEU A 101 -9.40 -10.57 5.40
C LEU A 101 -10.73 -11.28 5.66
N GLU A 102 -11.77 -10.93 4.90
CA GLU A 102 -12.98 -11.76 4.89
C GLU A 102 -12.56 -13.14 4.37
N ARG A 103 -12.85 -14.17 5.16
CA ARG A 103 -12.35 -15.54 4.96
C ARG A 103 -13.47 -16.41 4.45
#